data_AF-A0A6B3GNH2-F1
#
_entry.id   AF-A0A6B3GNH2-F1
#
_cell.length_a   1.000
_cell.length_b   1.000
_cell.length_c   1.000
_cell.angle_alpha   90.00
_cell.angle_beta   90.00
_cell.angle_gamma   90.00
#
_symmetry.space_group_name_H-M   'P 1'
#
loop_
_entity.id
_entity.type
_entity.pdbx_description
1 polymer ?
#
loop_
_entity_poly.entity_id
_entity_poly.type
_entity_poly.pdbx_seq_one_letter_code
_entity_poly.pdbx_strand_id
1 'polypeptide(L)'
;IFTKYVFAFEITGALLITATVGAMVLTHRERTERAKTQRELAEQRVREGKHLPPLPAPGVYARHNAVDIPGLLPDGTPSDLTVMQTLRERGQIRDVSQKSLADLKALEQRSGERLGREDADSATRGAGPASAAENSEAAK
;
A
#
# COMPACT_ATOMS: atom_id res chain seq x y z
N ILE A 1 8.59 -62.60 -10.13
CA ILE A 1 7.80 -61.33 -10.24
C ILE A 1 6.35 -61.65 -10.60
N PHE A 2 6.08 -62.28 -11.75
CA PHE A 2 4.71 -62.55 -12.24
C PHE A 2 3.88 -63.62 -11.51
N THR A 3 4.46 -64.32 -10.53
CA THR A 3 3.75 -65.31 -9.71
C THR A 3 3.54 -64.79 -8.30
N LYS A 4 4.61 -64.70 -7.50
CA LYS A 4 4.54 -64.33 -6.08
C LYS A 4 4.21 -62.85 -5.82
N TYR A 5 4.49 -61.94 -6.76
CA TYR A 5 4.43 -60.49 -6.54
C TYR A 5 3.46 -59.75 -7.47
N VAL A 6 2.52 -60.46 -8.09
CA VAL A 6 1.57 -59.86 -9.04
C VAL A 6 0.79 -58.69 -8.43
N PHE A 7 0.33 -58.84 -7.19
CA PHE A 7 -0.45 -57.80 -6.51
C PHE A 7 0.37 -56.55 -6.20
N ALA A 8 1.60 -56.71 -5.69
CA ALA A 8 2.49 -55.58 -5.41
C ALA A 8 2.88 -54.84 -6.71
N PHE A 9 3.08 -55.59 -7.80
CA PHE A 9 3.35 -55.02 -9.11
C PHE A 9 2.17 -54.21 -9.64
N GLU A 10 0.94 -54.75 -9.57
CA GLU A 10 -0.27 -54.04 -9.99
C GLU A 10 -0.51 -52.75 -9.20
N ILE A 11 -0.34 -52.79 -7.87
CA ILE A 11 -0.46 -51.57 -7.04
C ILE A 11 0.57 -50.52 -7.45
N THR A 12 1.81 -50.93 -7.71
CA THR A 12 2.86 -50.01 -8.14
C THR A 12 2.52 -49.41 -9.51
N GLY A 13 1.99 -50.21 -10.44
CA GLY A 13 1.50 -49.74 -11.73
C GLY A 13 0.37 -48.74 -11.59
N ALA A 14 -0.65 -49.05 -10.79
CA ALA A 14 -1.78 -48.16 -10.52
C ALA A 14 -1.32 -46.85 -9.87
N LEU A 15 -0.36 -46.92 -8.95
CA LEU A 15 0.25 -45.75 -8.31
C LEU A 15 0.97 -44.87 -9.33
N LEU A 16 1.79 -45.43 -10.21
CA LEU A 16 2.52 -44.68 -11.24
C LEU A 16 1.58 -44.02 -12.24
N ILE A 17 0.51 -44.71 -12.66
CA ILE A 17 -0.51 -44.14 -13.54
C ILE A 17 -1.19 -42.95 -12.84
N THR A 18 -1.63 -43.15 -11.60
CA THR A 18 -2.30 -42.10 -10.80
C THR A 18 -1.38 -40.90 -10.58
N ALA A 19 -0.10 -41.14 -10.25
CA ALA A 19 0.89 -40.09 -10.06
C ALA A 19 1.12 -39.30 -11.36
N THR A 20 1.19 -39.98 -12.50
CA THR A 20 1.38 -39.32 -13.80
C THR A 20 0.18 -38.46 -14.17
N VAL A 21 -1.04 -38.98 -14.00
CA VAL A 21 -2.26 -38.21 -14.22
C VAL A 21 -2.32 -37.01 -13.26
N GLY A 22 -2.04 -37.23 -11.98
CA GLY A 22 -2.00 -36.16 -10.98
C GLY A 22 -0.97 -35.08 -11.32
N ALA A 23 0.22 -35.47 -11.79
CA ALA A 23 1.25 -34.54 -12.22
C ALA A 23 0.81 -33.73 -13.44
N MET A 24 0.20 -34.36 -14.45
CA MET A 24 -0.34 -33.65 -15.61
C MET A 24 -1.40 -32.63 -15.19
N VAL A 25 -2.34 -33.02 -14.31
CA VAL A 25 -3.39 -32.12 -13.82
C VAL A 25 -2.83 -30.95 -13.00
N LEU A 26 -1.84 -31.20 -12.12
CA LEU A 26 -1.26 -30.15 -11.27
C LEU A 26 -0.36 -29.18 -12.04
N THR A 27 0.35 -29.68 -13.06
CA THR A 27 1.30 -28.88 -13.83
C THR A 27 0.66 -28.20 -15.04
N HIS A 28 -0.42 -28.76 -15.57
CA HIS A 28 -1.11 -28.22 -16.73
C HIS A 28 -2.17 -27.20 -16.31
N ARG A 29 -1.76 -25.93 -16.22
CA ARG A 29 -2.71 -24.82 -16.12
C ARG A 29 -3.12 -24.39 -17.52
N GLU A 30 -4.12 -25.06 -18.08
CA GLU A 30 -4.73 -24.61 -19.33
C GLU A 30 -5.60 -23.39 -19.07
N ARG A 31 -5.43 -22.36 -19.90
CA ARG A 31 -6.28 -21.18 -19.85
C ARG A 31 -7.56 -21.51 -20.60
N THR A 32 -8.60 -21.94 -19.86
CA THR A 32 -9.90 -22.33 -20.44
C THR A 32 -10.62 -21.18 -21.15
N GLU A 33 -10.25 -19.93 -20.86
CA GLU A 33 -10.83 -18.74 -21.45
C GLU A 33 -9.78 -17.83 -22.10
N ARG A 34 -10.20 -17.13 -23.16
CA ARG A 34 -9.39 -16.08 -23.79
C ARG A 34 -9.03 -15.01 -22.76
N ALA A 35 -7.85 -14.42 -22.91
CA ALA A 35 -7.52 -13.20 -22.19
C ALA A 35 -8.51 -12.08 -22.55
N LYS A 36 -9.13 -11.48 -21.52
CA LYS A 36 -9.89 -10.24 -21.69
C LYS A 36 -8.98 -9.15 -22.24
N THR A 37 -9.49 -8.43 -23.23
CA THR A 37 -8.90 -7.22 -23.79
C THR A 37 -9.02 -6.06 -22.80
N GLN A 38 -8.21 -5.03 -23.00
CA GLN A 38 -8.28 -3.80 -22.22
C GLN A 38 -9.69 -3.16 -22.28
N ARG A 39 -10.37 -3.24 -23.43
CA ARG A 39 -11.75 -2.76 -23.59
C ARG A 39 -12.73 -3.52 -22.72
N GLU A 40 -12.71 -4.86 -22.76
CA GLU A 40 -13.59 -5.70 -21.94
C GLU A 40 -13.33 -5.49 -20.43
N LEU A 41 -12.06 -5.30 -20.02
CA LEU A 41 -11.71 -4.96 -18.64
C LEU A 41 -12.21 -3.57 -18.22
N ALA A 42 -12.18 -2.58 -19.12
CA ALA A 42 -12.71 -1.25 -18.87
C ALA A 42 -14.24 -1.27 -18.75
N GLU A 43 -14.94 -1.94 -19.67
CA GLU A 43 -16.40 -2.11 -19.62
C GLU A 43 -16.84 -2.86 -18.36
N GLN A 44 -16.09 -3.90 -17.96
CA GLN A 44 -16.33 -4.62 -16.73
C GLN A 44 -16.20 -3.71 -15.49
N ARG A 45 -15.13 -2.90 -15.40
CA ARG A 45 -14.96 -1.94 -14.30
C ARG A 45 -16.11 -0.95 -14.22
N VAL A 46 -16.56 -0.44 -15.36
CA VAL A 46 -17.70 0.50 -15.42
C VAL A 46 -18.99 -0.18 -14.97
N ARG A 47 -19.27 -1.39 -15.45
CA ARG A 47 -20.48 -2.14 -15.11
C ARG A 47 -20.53 -2.55 -13.64
N GLU A 48 -19.40 -2.95 -13.07
CA GLU A 48 -19.30 -3.33 -11.65
C GLU A 48 -19.40 -2.14 -10.70
N GLY A 49 -19.06 -0.93 -11.15
CA GLY A 49 -19.28 0.33 -10.43
C GLY A 49 -18.52 0.48 -9.10
N LYS A 50 -17.69 -0.50 -8.69
CA LYS A 50 -16.95 -0.47 -7.41
C LYS A 50 -15.78 0.50 -7.43
N HIS A 51 -14.90 0.39 -8.43
CA HIS A 51 -13.70 1.22 -8.56
C HIS A 51 -13.42 1.48 -10.06
N LEU A 52 -13.92 2.60 -10.58
CA LEU A 52 -13.62 3.06 -11.94
C LEU A 52 -12.15 3.48 -12.11
N PRO A 53 -11.62 4.39 -11.27
CA PRO A 53 -10.21 4.73 -11.30
C PRO A 53 -9.37 3.58 -10.72
N PRO A 54 -8.08 3.48 -11.10
CA PRO A 54 -7.16 2.59 -10.40
C PRO A 54 -7.12 2.93 -8.92
N LEU A 55 -6.89 1.92 -8.08
CA LEU A 55 -6.70 2.14 -6.65
C LEU A 55 -5.54 3.12 -6.44
N PRO A 56 -5.65 4.02 -5.45
CA PRO A 56 -4.55 4.91 -5.10
C PRO A 56 -3.32 4.08 -4.74
N ALA A 57 -2.14 4.54 -5.12
CA ALA A 57 -0.91 3.91 -4.67
C ALA A 57 -0.84 3.97 -3.14
N PRO A 58 -0.47 2.87 -2.45
CA PRO A 58 -0.38 2.87 -1.01
C PRO A 58 0.67 3.87 -0.53
N GLY A 59 0.35 4.59 0.55
CA GLY A 59 1.26 5.50 1.24
C GLY A 59 1.39 6.90 0.67
N VAL A 60 0.58 7.28 -0.33
CA VAL A 60 0.56 8.65 -0.87
C VAL A 60 -0.48 9.48 -0.10
N TYR A 61 -0.01 10.31 0.85
CA TYR A 61 -0.85 11.28 1.54
C TYR A 61 -0.08 12.58 1.84
N ALA A 62 -0.64 13.71 1.39
CA ALA A 62 -0.05 15.03 1.58
C ALA A 62 1.44 15.08 1.18
N ARG A 63 2.35 15.31 2.14
CA ARG A 63 3.81 15.37 1.94
C ARG A 63 4.52 14.05 2.32
N HIS A 64 3.78 12.96 2.45
CA HIS A 64 4.30 11.66 2.87
C HIS A 64 4.09 10.59 1.77
N ASN A 65 5.09 9.72 1.62
CA ASN A 65 5.14 8.62 0.65
C ASN A 65 5.46 7.28 1.35
N ALA A 66 4.89 7.02 2.54
CA ALA A 66 5.18 5.81 3.32
C ALA A 66 3.95 4.89 3.40
N VAL A 67 4.15 3.60 3.13
CA VAL A 67 3.09 2.58 2.94
C VAL A 67 2.27 2.25 4.21
N ASP A 68 2.73 2.70 5.36
CA ASP A 68 2.10 2.59 6.68
C ASP A 68 1.22 3.81 7.04
N ILE A 69 1.20 4.85 6.20
CA ILE A 69 0.44 6.07 6.42
C ILE A 69 -0.83 6.03 5.55
N PRO A 70 -2.03 6.02 6.16
CA PRO A 70 -3.26 6.11 5.40
C PRO A 70 -3.48 7.52 4.87
N GLY A 71 -3.95 7.61 3.63
CA GLY A 71 -4.62 8.80 3.13
C GLY A 71 -5.92 9.04 3.89
N LEU A 72 -6.31 10.30 4.03
CA LEU A 72 -7.55 10.67 4.71
C LEU A 72 -8.71 10.81 3.72
N LEU A 73 -9.89 10.34 4.13
CA LEU A 73 -11.16 10.60 3.48
C LEU A 73 -11.57 12.09 3.67
N PRO A 74 -12.56 12.59 2.92
CA PRO A 74 -13.03 13.97 3.05
C PRO A 74 -13.51 14.36 4.46
N ASP A 75 -13.92 13.37 5.25
CA ASP A 75 -14.33 13.52 6.66
C ASP A 75 -13.14 13.49 7.64
N GLY A 76 -11.92 13.27 7.15
CA GLY A 76 -10.70 13.17 7.95
C GLY A 76 -10.42 11.79 8.54
N THR A 77 -11.23 10.77 8.22
CA THR A 77 -10.99 9.40 8.69
C THR A 77 -9.96 8.67 7.80
N PRO A 78 -9.22 7.68 8.35
CA PRO A 78 -8.25 6.90 7.56
C PRO A 78 -8.91 6.10 6.43
N SER A 79 -8.35 6.20 5.22
CA SER A 79 -8.79 5.45 4.05
C SER A 79 -8.11 4.10 3.95
N ASP A 80 -8.91 3.05 3.94
CA ASP A 80 -8.36 1.70 3.94
C ASP A 80 -7.68 1.26 2.64
N LEU A 81 -8.05 1.93 1.55
CA LEU A 81 -7.56 1.64 0.20
C LEU A 81 -6.14 2.15 -0.06
N THR A 82 -5.58 2.92 0.89
CA THR A 82 -4.31 3.65 0.72
C THR A 82 -3.15 3.09 1.55
N VAL A 83 -3.33 1.93 2.19
CA VAL A 83 -2.28 1.28 2.98
C VAL A 83 -2.10 -0.17 2.56
N MET A 84 -0.90 -0.70 2.79
CA MET A 84 -0.60 -2.10 2.46
C MET A 84 -1.38 -3.05 3.39
N GLN A 85 -2.12 -4.00 2.81
CA GLN A 85 -2.97 -4.95 3.56
C GLN A 85 -2.19 -5.75 4.61
N THR A 86 -0.95 -6.14 4.33
CA THR A 86 -0.12 -6.88 5.29
C THR A 86 0.26 -6.06 6.52
N LEU A 87 0.46 -4.74 6.39
CA LEU A 87 0.72 -3.84 7.52
C LEU A 87 -0.53 -3.62 8.35
N ARG A 88 -1.70 -3.53 7.69
CA ARG A 88 -3.01 -3.50 8.34
C ARG A 88 -3.23 -4.72 9.22
N GLU A 89 -3.06 -5.91 8.65
CA GLU A 89 -3.30 -7.18 9.34
C GLU A 89 -2.38 -7.36 10.56
N ARG A 90 -1.20 -6.71 10.54
CA ARG A 90 -0.25 -6.70 11.66
C ARG A 90 -0.46 -5.57 12.66
N GLY A 91 -1.41 -4.67 12.43
CA GLY A 91 -1.61 -3.48 13.27
C GLY A 91 -0.46 -2.47 13.20
N GLN A 92 0.29 -2.46 12.09
CA GLN A 92 1.47 -1.61 11.88
C GLN A 92 1.15 -0.34 11.07
N ILE A 93 -0.09 0.14 11.12
CA ILE A 93 -0.51 1.38 10.48
C ILE A 93 -0.29 2.54 11.44
N ARG A 94 0.32 3.62 10.96
CA ARG A 94 0.46 4.85 11.72
C ARG A 94 -0.81 5.69 11.62
N ASP A 95 -1.42 6.01 12.76
CA ASP A 95 -2.58 6.89 12.78
C ASP A 95 -2.17 8.34 12.51
N VAL A 96 -2.83 8.96 11.51
CA VAL A 96 -2.65 10.36 11.11
C VAL A 96 -3.95 11.16 11.18
N SER A 97 -4.90 10.71 11.99
CA SER A 97 -6.11 11.48 12.28
C SER A 97 -5.77 12.86 12.86
N GLN A 98 -6.67 13.83 12.66
CA GLN A 98 -6.53 15.19 13.24
C GLN A 98 -6.27 15.16 14.75
N LYS A 99 -6.91 14.21 15.44
CA LYS A 99 -6.72 13.98 16.87
C LYS A 99 -5.29 13.53 17.17
N SER A 100 -4.78 12.54 16.44
CA SER A 100 -3.42 12.01 16.64
C SER A 100 -2.34 13.04 16.32
N LEU A 101 -2.56 13.91 15.33
CA LEU A 101 -1.69 15.06 15.06
C LEU A 101 -1.74 16.11 16.19
N ALA A 102 -2.92 16.39 16.75
CA ALA A 102 -3.05 17.29 17.89
C ALA A 102 -2.36 16.73 19.14
N ASP A 103 -2.50 15.44 19.40
CA ASP A 103 -1.86 14.73 20.51
C ASP A 103 -0.33 14.74 20.36
N LEU A 104 0.17 14.50 19.14
CA LEU A 104 1.60 14.62 18.80
C LEU A 104 2.14 16.04 19.04
N LYS A 105 1.41 17.06 18.60
CA LYS A 105 1.78 18.47 18.83
C LYS A 105 1.84 18.81 20.31
N ALA A 106 0.87 18.34 21.09
CA ALA A 106 0.84 18.56 22.53
C ALA A 106 2.00 17.81 23.24
N LEU A 107 2.35 16.60 22.78
CA LEU A 107 3.54 15.87 23.24
C LEU A 107 4.83 16.63 22.93
N GLU A 108 4.95 17.18 21.73
CA GLU A 108 6.10 17.96 21.29
C GLU A 108 6.28 19.22 22.13
N GLN A 109 5.21 19.96 22.41
CA GLN A 109 5.23 21.14 23.30
C GLN A 109 5.73 20.79 24.70
N ARG A 110 5.14 19.77 25.33
CA ARG A 110 5.57 19.32 26.67
C ARG A 110 7.02 18.83 26.71
N SER A 111 7.47 18.21 25.62
CA SER A 111 8.86 17.78 25.47
C SER A 111 9.79 18.99 25.33
N GLY A 112 9.39 19.98 24.54
CA GLY A 112 10.10 21.26 24.35
C GLY A 112 10.27 22.04 25.65
N GLU A 113 9.20 22.18 26.43
CA GLU A 113 9.19 22.77 27.78
C GLU A 113 10.19 22.05 28.70
N ARG A 114 10.12 20.71 28.76
CA ARG A 114 11.00 19.91 29.63
C ARG A 114 12.47 19.98 29.22
N LEU A 115 12.74 20.07 27.93
CA LEU A 115 14.11 20.11 27.38
C LEU A 115 14.67 21.53 27.28
N GLY A 116 13.91 22.56 27.67
CA GLY A 116 14.33 23.97 27.55
C GLY A 116 14.58 24.40 26.11
N ARG A 117 13.87 23.84 25.13
CA ARG A 117 14.05 24.11 23.69
C ARG A 117 13.27 25.33 23.19
N GLU A 118 12.53 26.00 24.06
CA GLU A 118 11.63 27.11 23.72
C GLU A 118 12.35 28.28 22.99
N ASP A 119 13.65 28.47 23.25
CA ASP A 119 14.45 29.56 22.66
C ASP A 119 14.95 29.29 21.22
N ALA A 120 14.99 28.02 20.78
CA ALA A 120 15.53 27.67 19.46
C ALA A 120 14.54 27.93 18.30
N ASP A 121 13.24 27.81 18.59
CA ASP A 121 12.18 27.96 17.59
C ASP A 121 11.79 29.44 17.36
N SER A 122 12.01 30.31 18.36
CA SER A 122 11.86 31.77 18.23
C SER A 122 12.97 32.40 17.39
N ALA A 123 14.22 31.91 17.51
CA ALA A 123 15.36 32.37 16.71
C ALA A 123 15.20 32.04 15.21
N THR A 124 14.54 30.93 14.89
CA THR A 124 14.34 30.49 13.48
C THR A 124 13.15 31.17 12.82
N ARG A 125 12.11 31.55 13.58
CA ARG A 125 10.96 32.32 13.07
C ARG A 125 11.24 33.82 12.87
N GLY A 126 12.33 34.34 13.45
CA GLY A 126 12.78 35.72 13.26
C GLY A 126 13.48 36.00 11.92
N ALA A 127 13.93 34.97 11.21
CA ALA A 127 14.57 35.09 9.90
C ALA A 127 13.53 35.01 8.76
N GLY A 128 12.56 35.94 8.76
CA GLY A 128 11.76 36.22 7.55
C GLY A 128 12.64 36.90 6.49
N PRO A 129 12.36 36.74 5.18
CA PRO A 129 13.21 37.28 4.12
C PRO A 129 13.14 38.81 4.13
N ALA A 130 14.16 39.45 4.67
CA ALA A 130 14.39 40.87 4.49
C ALA A 130 14.98 41.12 3.08
N SER A 131 14.48 42.19 2.46
CA SER A 131 14.95 42.86 1.24
C SER A 131 14.85 42.11 -0.10
N ALA A 132 13.74 42.34 -0.82
CA ALA A 132 13.67 42.19 -2.28
C ALA A 132 12.85 43.32 -2.93
N ALA A 133 12.96 44.55 -2.40
CA ALA A 133 12.27 45.72 -2.93
C ALA A 133 13.18 46.95 -2.89
N GLU A 134 14.27 46.92 -3.65
CA GLU A 134 15.00 48.13 -4.06
C GLU A 134 15.86 47.79 -5.28
N ASN A 135 15.29 47.94 -6.48
CA ASN A 135 16.00 48.22 -7.73
C ASN A 135 14.99 48.38 -8.86
N SER A 136 14.39 49.58 -8.92
CA SER A 136 13.65 50.05 -10.10
C SER A 136 13.67 51.59 -10.15
N GLU A 137 14.84 52.21 -10.13
CA GLU A 137 14.97 53.59 -10.63
C GLU A 137 16.42 53.93 -10.98
N ALA A 138 16.86 53.54 -12.18
CA ALA A 138 17.96 54.19 -12.92
C ALA A 138 18.15 53.53 -14.28
N ALA A 139 17.27 53.85 -15.24
CA ALA A 139 17.60 53.76 -16.66
C ALA A 139 16.93 54.95 -17.34
N LYS A 140 17.72 56.01 -17.49
CA LYS A 140 17.52 57.08 -18.46
C LYS A 140 18.49 56.83 -19.61
#